data_AF-A0A946AXY1-F1
#
_entry.id   AF-A0A946AXY1-F1
#
_cell.length_a   1.000
_cell.length_b   1.000
_cell.length_c   1.000
_cell.angle_alpha   90.00
_cell.angle_beta   90.00
_cell.angle_gamma   90.00
#
_symmetry.space_group_name_H-M   'P 1'
#
loop_
_entity.id
_entity.type
_entity.pdbx_description
1 polymer ?
#
loop_
_entity_poly.entity_id
_entity_poly.type
_entity_poly.pdbx_seq_one_letter_code
_entity_poly.pdbx_strand_id
1 'polypeptide(L)'
;PYGKKSTKNLRWLIFNKEVTAKYSKHDRYGRIVGKVLAGPKGNTFCLSTACAWTLDVGLEQIKAGMAWHYKRYQKEQANEDKNSYSKAGRGAKKKKIGLWSDENPIPPWKWRRDKRLKVLHQTCMEKAKGCKAKKYAKELGIDAAQLKSFLDEAMKNEDEGIKRAFEASGLEEEEFAAEFKVSPERLKIIIKSE
;
A
#
# COMPACT_ATOMS: atom_id res chain seq x y z
N PRO A 1 1.26 -0.37 5.43
CA PRO A 1 0.99 -1.50 6.36
C PRO A 1 1.16 -2.89 5.73
N TYR A 2 0.44 -3.23 4.65
CA TYR A 2 0.41 -4.60 4.08
C TYR A 2 1.66 -5.04 3.26
N GLY A 3 2.77 -4.28 3.32
CA GLY A 3 3.96 -4.52 2.50
C GLY A 3 4.57 -5.91 2.69
N LYS A 4 4.84 -6.33 3.94
CA LYS A 4 5.47 -7.63 4.24
C LYS A 4 4.61 -8.81 3.76
N LYS A 5 3.31 -8.77 4.00
CA LYS A 5 2.35 -9.81 3.55
C LYS A 5 2.28 -9.89 2.03
N SER A 6 2.24 -8.73 1.36
CA SER A 6 2.25 -8.63 -0.12
C SER A 6 3.54 -9.19 -0.73
N THR A 7 4.70 -8.89 -0.15
CA THR A 7 6.00 -9.45 -0.56
C THR A 7 6.06 -10.96 -0.37
N LYS A 8 5.57 -11.48 0.75
CA LYS A 8 5.52 -12.93 1.00
C LYS A 8 4.66 -13.64 -0.05
N ASN A 9 3.49 -13.09 -0.36
CA ASN A 9 2.63 -13.64 -1.41
C ASN A 9 3.30 -13.57 -2.80
N LEU A 10 3.94 -12.44 -3.12
CA LEU A 10 4.68 -12.29 -4.38
C LEU A 10 5.73 -13.38 -4.53
N ARG A 11 6.56 -13.56 -3.50
CA ARG A 11 7.61 -14.57 -3.48
C ARG A 11 7.02 -15.95 -3.73
N TRP A 12 5.93 -16.31 -3.06
CA TRP A 12 5.26 -17.60 -3.28
C TRP A 12 4.76 -17.79 -4.72
N LEU A 13 4.31 -16.73 -5.40
CA LEU A 13 3.83 -16.82 -6.78
C LEU A 13 4.95 -17.10 -7.80
N ILE A 14 6.14 -16.54 -7.58
CA ILE A 14 7.24 -16.52 -8.56
C ILE A 14 8.49 -17.32 -8.13
N PHE A 15 8.54 -17.85 -6.91
CA PHE A 15 9.72 -18.53 -6.40
C PHE A 15 10.07 -19.75 -7.26
N ASN A 16 11.32 -19.81 -7.72
CA ASN A 16 11.84 -20.86 -8.59
C ASN A 16 11.05 -21.06 -9.90
N LYS A 17 10.47 -19.97 -10.43
CA LYS A 17 9.78 -19.96 -11.72
C LYS A 17 10.43 -18.96 -12.64
N GLU A 18 10.46 -19.28 -13.92
CA GLU A 18 10.77 -18.28 -14.94
C GLU A 18 9.66 -17.21 -14.95
N VAL A 19 10.05 -15.95 -15.17
CA VAL A 19 9.16 -14.76 -15.26
C VAL A 19 9.38 -14.03 -16.58
N THR A 20 8.30 -13.63 -17.27
CA THR A 20 8.31 -12.82 -18.49
C THR A 20 7.64 -11.49 -18.20
N ALA A 21 8.34 -10.39 -18.41
CA ALA A 21 7.78 -9.04 -18.27
C ALA A 21 7.33 -8.51 -19.65
N LYS A 22 6.02 -8.29 -19.82
CA LYS A 22 5.46 -7.56 -20.96
C LYS A 22 5.34 -6.09 -20.59
N TYR A 23 6.14 -5.23 -21.21
CA TYR A 23 6.16 -3.79 -20.94
C TYR A 23 6.17 -3.00 -22.24
N SER A 24 5.67 -1.76 -22.18
CA SER A 24 5.63 -0.84 -23.32
C SER A 24 6.21 0.54 -23.00
N LYS A 25 6.58 0.77 -21.73
CA LYS A 25 7.09 2.08 -21.30
C LYS A 25 7.98 2.01 -20.07
N HIS A 26 8.69 3.11 -19.88
CA HIS A 26 9.39 3.45 -18.66
C HIS A 26 8.64 4.55 -17.91
N ASP A 27 8.73 4.57 -16.58
CA ASP A 27 8.25 5.69 -15.80
C ASP A 27 9.26 6.85 -15.78
N ARG A 28 8.88 7.97 -15.15
CA ARG A 28 9.73 9.16 -14.98
C ARG A 28 11.03 8.92 -14.21
N TYR A 29 11.20 7.75 -13.60
CA TYR A 29 12.38 7.35 -12.84
C TYR A 29 13.19 6.28 -13.61
N GLY A 30 12.89 6.04 -14.89
CA GLY A 30 13.59 5.07 -15.73
C GLY A 30 13.23 3.61 -15.43
N ARG A 31 12.16 3.33 -14.66
CA ARG A 31 11.78 1.95 -14.31
C ARG A 31 10.83 1.38 -15.35
N ILE A 32 11.02 0.10 -15.69
CA ILE A 32 10.10 -0.64 -16.55
C ILE A 32 8.72 -0.75 -15.88
N VAL A 33 7.67 -0.39 -16.62
CA VAL A 33 6.27 -0.57 -16.19
C VAL A 33 5.59 -1.57 -17.11
N GLY A 34 5.28 -2.74 -16.56
CA GLY A 34 4.71 -3.84 -17.35
C GLY A 34 3.95 -4.87 -16.53
N LYS A 35 3.30 -5.77 -17.25
CA LYS A 35 2.63 -6.97 -16.74
C LYS A 35 3.65 -8.09 -16.63
N VAL A 36 3.74 -8.71 -15.45
CA VAL A 36 4.62 -9.86 -15.20
C VAL A 36 3.79 -11.13 -15.33
N LEU A 37 4.21 -12.00 -16.24
CA LEU A 37 3.66 -13.33 -16.45
C LEU A 37 4.63 -14.35 -15.86
N ALA A 38 4.12 -15.32 -15.13
CA ALA A 38 4.90 -16.45 -14.62
C ALA A 38 4.39 -17.75 -15.24
N GLY A 39 5.24 -18.79 -15.17
CA GLY A 39 4.80 -20.15 -15.42
C GLY A 39 3.61 -20.57 -14.53
N PRO A 40 2.91 -21.66 -14.88
CA PRO A 40 1.74 -22.15 -14.14
C PRO A 40 2.03 -22.42 -12.65
N LYS A 41 0.96 -22.63 -11.86
CA LYS A 41 1.08 -22.99 -10.44
C LYS A 41 1.44 -24.47 -10.32
N GLY A 42 2.57 -24.80 -9.67
CA GLY A 42 3.04 -26.17 -9.44
C GLY A 42 3.95 -26.72 -10.54
N ASN A 43 4.29 -28.01 -10.46
CA ASN A 43 5.05 -28.73 -11.49
C ASN A 43 4.12 -29.15 -12.65
N THR A 44 3.40 -28.21 -13.25
CA THR A 44 2.62 -28.51 -14.45
C THR A 44 3.59 -28.82 -15.58
N PHE A 45 3.74 -30.09 -15.91
CA PHE A 45 4.49 -30.55 -17.08
C PHE A 45 3.80 -29.99 -18.33
N CYS A 46 4.45 -29.03 -18.96
CA CYS A 46 3.96 -28.40 -20.17
C CYS A 46 4.80 -28.95 -21.33
N LEU A 47 4.15 -29.49 -22.37
CA LEU A 47 4.88 -29.82 -23.60
C LEU A 47 5.45 -28.53 -24.20
N SER A 48 6.70 -28.62 -24.66
CA SER A 48 7.59 -27.52 -25.05
C SER A 48 7.00 -26.51 -26.07
N THR A 49 5.94 -26.88 -26.79
CA THR A 49 5.27 -26.04 -27.79
C THR A 49 4.06 -25.25 -27.25
N ALA A 50 3.61 -25.50 -26.02
CA ALA A 50 2.43 -24.88 -25.43
C ALA A 50 2.61 -24.42 -23.97
N CYS A 51 3.85 -24.12 -23.53
CA CYS A 51 4.12 -23.38 -22.31
C CYS A 51 3.62 -21.94 -22.43
N ALA A 52 2.29 -21.75 -22.45
CA ALA A 52 1.72 -20.42 -22.36
C ALA A 52 1.98 -19.91 -20.95
N TRP A 53 2.79 -18.86 -20.88
CA TRP A 53 3.00 -18.03 -19.70
C TRP A 53 1.66 -17.38 -19.31
N THR A 54 0.87 -18.09 -18.52
CA THR A 54 -0.56 -17.78 -18.32
C THR A 54 -0.84 -17.04 -17.02
N LEU A 55 0.08 -17.07 -16.05
CA LEU A 55 -0.20 -16.51 -14.74
C LEU A 55 0.20 -15.03 -14.67
N ASP A 56 -0.78 -14.15 -14.76
CA ASP A 56 -0.61 -12.73 -14.45
C ASP A 56 -0.40 -12.53 -12.93
N VAL A 57 0.84 -12.29 -12.54
CA VAL A 57 1.25 -12.14 -11.14
C VAL A 57 0.58 -10.93 -10.49
N GLY A 58 0.39 -9.84 -11.23
CA GLY A 58 -0.24 -8.63 -10.71
C GLY A 58 -1.73 -8.83 -10.44
N LEU A 59 -2.42 -9.52 -11.36
CA LEU A 59 -3.82 -9.89 -11.18
C LEU A 59 -4.02 -10.82 -9.99
N GLU A 60 -3.14 -11.83 -9.82
CA GLU A 60 -3.22 -12.76 -8.67
C GLU A 60 -3.00 -12.06 -7.34
N GLN A 61 -2.09 -11.09 -7.28
CA GLN A 61 -1.91 -10.26 -6.09
C GLN A 61 -3.16 -9.46 -5.72
N ILE A 62 -3.90 -8.96 -6.71
CA ILE A 62 -5.17 -8.25 -6.46
C ILE A 62 -6.25 -9.22 -6.00
N LYS A 63 -6.38 -10.40 -6.63
CA LYS A 63 -7.33 -11.44 -6.21
C LYS A 63 -7.07 -11.91 -4.78
N ALA A 64 -5.81 -12.04 -4.39
CA ALA A 64 -5.38 -12.40 -3.03
C ALA A 64 -5.54 -11.24 -2.02
N GLY A 65 -6.03 -10.07 -2.44
CA GLY A 65 -6.16 -8.91 -1.54
C GLY A 65 -4.82 -8.37 -1.07
N MET A 66 -3.75 -8.53 -1.84
CA MET A 66 -2.39 -8.12 -1.48
C MET A 66 -1.92 -6.88 -2.25
N ALA A 67 -2.71 -6.42 -3.22
CA ALA A 67 -2.42 -5.25 -4.04
C ALA A 67 -3.69 -4.45 -4.39
N TRP A 68 -3.47 -3.18 -4.76
CA TRP A 68 -4.52 -2.27 -5.24
C TRP A 68 -4.43 -2.13 -6.75
N HIS A 69 -5.58 -2.15 -7.43
CA HIS A 69 -5.67 -1.70 -8.82
C HIS A 69 -5.61 -0.17 -8.87
N TYR A 70 -4.52 0.38 -9.41
CA TYR A 70 -4.34 1.82 -9.42
C TYR A 70 -5.10 2.49 -10.58
N LYS A 71 -6.35 2.90 -10.30
CA LYS A 71 -7.28 3.45 -11.30
C LYS A 71 -6.75 4.64 -12.11
N ARG A 72 -5.79 5.41 -11.59
CA ARG A 72 -5.19 6.56 -12.30
C ARG A 72 -4.59 6.16 -13.65
N TYR A 73 -4.02 4.96 -13.74
CA TYR A 73 -3.34 4.46 -14.94
C TYR A 73 -4.14 3.38 -15.69
N GLN A 74 -5.41 3.16 -15.33
CA GLN A 74 -6.21 2.10 -15.96
C GLN A 74 -6.44 2.30 -17.46
N LYS A 75 -6.34 3.55 -17.96
CA LYS A 75 -6.51 3.88 -19.38
C LYS A 75 -5.31 3.43 -20.23
N GLU A 76 -4.18 3.13 -19.60
CA GLU A 76 -2.96 2.66 -20.27
C GLU A 76 -2.90 1.13 -20.33
N GLN A 77 -3.87 0.44 -19.72
CA GLN A 77 -3.99 -1.02 -19.75
C GLN A 77 -4.86 -1.45 -20.93
N ALA A 78 -4.64 -2.66 -21.44
CA ALA A 78 -5.59 -3.31 -22.34
C ALA A 78 -6.98 -3.40 -21.68
N ASN A 79 -8.05 -3.34 -22.48
CA ASN A 79 -9.42 -3.31 -21.97
C ASN A 79 -9.75 -4.57 -21.15
N GLU A 80 -9.26 -5.73 -21.58
CA GLU A 80 -9.43 -7.02 -20.93
C GLU A 80 -8.75 -7.03 -19.55
N ASP A 81 -7.52 -6.53 -19.47
CA ASP A 81 -6.74 -6.42 -18.23
C ASP A 81 -7.43 -5.47 -17.26
N LYS A 82 -7.84 -4.28 -17.73
CA LYS A 82 -8.57 -3.28 -16.92
C LYS A 82 -9.82 -3.89 -16.29
N ASN A 83 -10.62 -4.61 -17.06
CA ASN A 83 -11.84 -5.26 -16.58
C ASN A 83 -11.53 -6.36 -15.58
N SER A 84 -10.53 -7.20 -15.85
CA SER A 84 -10.11 -8.30 -14.99
C SER A 84 -9.57 -7.80 -13.65
N TYR A 85 -8.71 -6.78 -13.65
CA TYR A 85 -8.15 -6.18 -12.45
C TYR A 85 -9.22 -5.49 -11.62
N SER A 86 -10.13 -4.75 -12.26
CA SER A 86 -11.24 -4.12 -11.54
C SER A 86 -12.18 -5.14 -10.92
N LYS A 87 -12.49 -6.23 -11.62
CA LYS A 87 -13.35 -7.31 -11.10
C LYS A 87 -12.66 -8.04 -9.94
N ALA A 88 -11.37 -8.33 -10.05
CA ALA A 88 -10.59 -8.95 -8.99
C ALA A 88 -10.57 -8.09 -7.72
N GLY A 89 -10.32 -6.78 -7.85
CA GLY A 89 -10.33 -5.86 -6.71
C GLY A 89 -11.69 -5.78 -6.02
N ARG A 90 -12.79 -5.70 -6.79
CA ARG A 90 -14.15 -5.76 -6.24
C ARG A 90 -14.43 -7.08 -5.53
N GLY A 91 -14.01 -8.20 -6.11
CA GLY A 91 -14.19 -9.52 -5.54
C GLY A 91 -13.45 -9.69 -4.21
N ALA A 92 -12.18 -9.28 -4.15
CA ALA A 92 -11.38 -9.32 -2.93
C ALA A 92 -11.97 -8.41 -1.84
N LYS A 93 -12.46 -7.22 -2.21
CA LYS A 93 -13.14 -6.31 -1.29
C LYS A 93 -14.45 -6.91 -0.74
N LYS A 94 -15.32 -7.45 -1.61
CA LYS A 94 -16.60 -8.08 -1.19
C LYS A 94 -16.37 -9.24 -0.24
N LYS A 95 -15.32 -10.02 -0.46
CA LYS A 95 -14.95 -11.19 0.35
C LYS A 95 -14.07 -10.84 1.56
N LYS A 96 -13.74 -9.55 1.79
CA LYS A 96 -12.85 -9.10 2.87
C LYS A 96 -11.51 -9.85 2.91
N ILE A 97 -10.91 -10.11 1.74
CA ILE A 97 -9.67 -10.90 1.62
C ILE A 97 -8.44 -10.01 1.81
N GLY A 98 -7.45 -10.49 2.57
CA GLY A 98 -6.15 -9.83 2.69
C GLY A 98 -6.29 -8.42 3.25
N LEU A 99 -5.75 -7.42 2.57
CA LEU A 99 -5.84 -6.02 2.97
C LEU A 99 -7.29 -5.52 3.09
N TRP A 100 -8.25 -6.17 2.44
CA TRP A 100 -9.66 -5.79 2.49
C TRP A 100 -10.41 -6.34 3.71
N SER A 101 -9.75 -7.13 4.56
CA SER A 101 -10.32 -7.51 5.87
C SER A 101 -10.33 -6.35 6.85
N ASP A 102 -9.47 -5.36 6.59
CA ASP A 102 -9.38 -4.11 7.33
C ASP A 102 -10.63 -3.24 7.05
N GLU A 103 -11.16 -2.61 8.09
CA GLU A 103 -12.33 -1.73 8.01
C GLU A 103 -12.03 -0.47 7.18
N ASN A 104 -10.86 0.12 7.36
CA ASN A 104 -10.41 1.29 6.59
C ASN A 104 -9.06 1.02 5.91
N PRO A 105 -9.05 0.27 4.79
CA PRO A 105 -7.82 -0.10 4.12
C PRO A 105 -7.24 1.11 3.37
N ILE A 106 -6.02 1.49 3.75
CA ILE A 106 -5.33 2.65 3.15
C ILE A 106 -4.58 2.22 1.88
N PRO A 107 -4.83 2.88 0.72
CA PRO A 107 -4.11 2.56 -0.49
C PRO A 107 -2.63 2.97 -0.42
N PRO A 108 -1.73 2.28 -1.15
CA PRO A 108 -0.29 2.43 -1.01
C PRO A 108 0.21 3.83 -1.39
N TRP A 109 -0.45 4.52 -2.33
CA TRP A 109 -0.08 5.90 -2.70
C TRP A 109 -0.41 6.90 -1.58
N LYS A 110 -1.54 6.70 -0.89
CA LYS A 110 -1.92 7.52 0.27
C LYS A 110 -0.97 7.28 1.43
N TRP A 111 -0.70 6.02 1.77
CA TRP A 111 0.28 5.66 2.81
C TRP A 111 1.68 6.26 2.56
N ARG A 112 2.16 6.23 1.31
CA ARG A 112 3.46 6.84 0.95
C ARG A 112 3.45 8.36 1.10
N ARG A 113 2.37 9.03 0.66
CA ARG A 113 2.20 10.48 0.81
C ARG A 113 2.22 10.85 2.29
N ASP A 114 1.41 10.18 3.09
CA ASP A 114 1.24 10.47 4.52
C ASP A 114 2.56 10.30 5.27
N LYS A 115 3.32 9.23 4.98
CA LYS A 115 4.69 9.06 5.52
C LYS A 115 5.63 10.20 5.14
N ARG A 116 5.62 10.62 3.87
CA ARG A 116 6.48 11.71 3.40
C ARG A 116 6.10 13.03 4.09
N LEU A 117 4.79 13.31 4.22
CA LEU A 117 4.30 14.50 4.89
C LEU A 117 4.72 14.57 6.36
N LYS A 118 4.68 13.44 7.07
CA LYS A 118 5.13 13.35 8.48
C LYS A 118 6.61 13.63 8.64
N VAL A 119 7.46 12.98 7.86
CA VAL A 119 8.91 13.20 7.90
C VAL A 119 9.23 14.66 7.62
N LEU A 120 8.59 15.25 6.60
CA LEU A 120 8.78 16.65 6.25
C LEU A 120 8.25 17.59 7.35
N HIS A 121 7.10 17.30 7.94
CA HIS A 121 6.55 18.06 9.06
C HIS A 121 7.47 18.04 10.27
N GLN A 122 7.92 16.85 10.69
CA GLN A 122 8.86 16.67 11.79
C GLN A 122 10.18 17.42 11.52
N THR A 123 10.74 17.28 10.31
CA THR A 123 11.97 17.98 9.91
C THR A 123 11.79 19.51 9.93
N CYS A 124 10.64 20.02 9.46
CA CYS A 124 10.30 21.46 9.46
C CYS A 124 10.13 21.98 10.90
N MET A 125 9.51 21.20 11.79
CA MET A 125 9.35 21.57 13.21
C MET A 125 10.69 21.55 13.97
N GLU A 126 11.53 20.52 13.76
CA GLU A 126 12.82 20.35 14.44
C GLU A 126 13.89 21.33 13.93
N LYS A 127 14.01 21.54 12.61
CA LYS A 127 15.11 22.34 12.04
C LYS A 127 14.92 23.86 12.11
N ALA A 128 13.75 24.36 12.47
CA ALA A 128 13.44 25.78 12.27
C ALA A 128 12.79 26.52 13.44
N LYS A 129 12.62 25.93 14.64
CA LYS A 129 11.88 26.56 15.76
C LYS A 129 10.64 27.34 15.26
N GLY A 130 9.80 26.70 14.43
CA GLY A 130 8.60 27.33 13.87
C GLY A 130 8.65 27.62 12.36
N CYS A 131 9.04 26.63 11.55
CA CYS A 131 8.75 26.65 10.11
C CYS A 131 7.23 26.79 9.92
N LYS A 132 6.79 28.02 9.57
CA LYS A 132 5.38 28.37 9.42
C LYS A 132 4.77 27.49 8.33
N ALA A 133 3.64 26.84 8.59
CA ALA A 133 2.95 25.94 7.66
C ALA A 133 2.79 26.54 6.24
N LYS A 134 2.65 27.87 6.12
CA LYS A 134 2.60 28.60 4.84
C LYS A 134 3.88 28.46 3.98
N LYS A 135 5.07 28.45 4.59
CA LYS A 135 6.34 28.30 3.86
C LYS A 135 6.48 26.89 3.28
N TYR A 136 6.16 25.90 4.08
CA TYR A 136 6.16 24.49 3.68
C TYR A 136 5.09 24.16 2.62
N ALA A 137 3.88 24.72 2.76
CA ALA A 137 2.83 24.61 1.76
C ALA A 137 3.26 25.17 0.39
N LYS A 138 3.92 26.34 0.40
CA LYS A 138 4.47 26.99 -0.80
C LYS A 138 5.55 26.14 -1.48
N GLU A 139 6.46 25.51 -0.72
CA GLU A 139 7.49 24.61 -1.25
C GLU A 139 6.92 23.34 -1.89
N LEU A 140 5.77 22.87 -1.41
CA LEU A 140 5.06 21.74 -2.01
C LEU A 140 4.18 22.14 -3.20
N GLY A 141 3.99 23.44 -3.45
CA GLY A 141 3.04 23.94 -4.44
C GLY A 141 1.59 23.61 -4.07
N ILE A 142 1.26 23.55 -2.78
CA ILE A 142 -0.06 23.21 -2.25
C ILE A 142 -0.53 24.36 -1.36
N ASP A 143 -1.84 24.60 -1.30
CA ASP A 143 -2.41 25.59 -0.38
C ASP A 143 -2.25 25.15 1.10
N ALA A 144 -2.15 26.12 2.02
CA ALA A 144 -1.93 25.85 3.44
C ALA A 144 -3.10 25.09 4.09
N ALA A 145 -4.35 25.31 3.66
CA ALA A 145 -5.51 24.58 4.17
C ALA A 145 -5.50 23.13 3.66
N GLN A 146 -5.13 22.92 2.40
CA GLN A 146 -4.98 21.59 1.82
C GLN A 146 -3.82 20.80 2.45
N LEU A 147 -2.72 21.48 2.81
CA LEU A 147 -1.66 20.86 3.58
C LEU A 147 -2.16 20.43 4.97
N LYS A 148 -2.90 21.30 5.67
CA LYS A 148 -3.47 20.99 6.97
C LYS A 148 -4.37 19.76 6.91
N SER A 149 -5.28 19.70 5.93
CA SER A 149 -6.16 18.55 5.76
C SER A 149 -5.41 17.25 5.48
N PHE A 150 -4.32 17.29 4.70
CA PHE A 150 -3.48 16.12 4.48
C PHE A 150 -2.71 15.68 5.73
N LEU A 151 -2.27 16.61 6.57
CA LEU A 151 -1.62 16.29 7.85
C LEU A 151 -2.62 15.67 8.83
N ASP A 152 -3.80 16.26 8.98
CA ASP A 152 -4.87 15.74 9.84
C ASP A 152 -5.30 14.33 9.38
N GLU A 153 -5.47 14.14 8.06
CA GLU A 153 -5.75 12.84 7.47
C GLU A 153 -4.61 11.83 7.73
N ALA A 154 -3.35 12.25 7.63
CA ALA A 154 -2.18 11.39 7.88
C ALA A 154 -2.04 10.99 9.36
N MET A 155 -2.40 11.88 10.28
CA MET A 155 -2.43 11.59 11.72
C MET A 155 -3.53 10.56 12.04
N LYS A 156 -4.76 10.81 11.58
CA LYS A 156 -5.87 9.85 11.73
C LYS A 156 -5.53 8.46 11.22
N ASN A 157 -4.95 8.36 10.01
CA ASN A 157 -4.57 7.07 9.42
C ASN A 157 -3.50 6.31 10.23
N GLU A 158 -2.66 7.01 10.99
CA GLU A 158 -1.68 6.37 11.87
C GLU A 158 -2.28 5.96 13.18
N ASP A 159 -3.12 6.81 13.78
CA ASP A 159 -3.82 6.50 15.02
C ASP A 159 -4.69 5.25 14.84
N GLU A 160 -5.43 5.15 13.73
CA GLU A 160 -6.13 3.93 13.34
C GLU A 160 -5.19 2.73 13.15
N GLY A 161 -3.99 2.96 12.62
CA GLY A 161 -2.98 1.92 12.44
C GLY A 161 -2.36 1.43 13.76
N ILE A 162 -2.17 2.34 14.71
CA ILE A 162 -1.69 2.06 16.07
C ILE A 162 -2.78 1.27 16.82
N LYS A 163 -4.03 1.71 16.75
CA LYS A 163 -5.18 1.02 17.35
C LYS A 163 -5.27 -0.43 16.89
N ARG A 164 -5.15 -0.67 15.57
CA ARG A 164 -5.13 -2.02 14.99
C ARG A 164 -3.93 -2.86 15.45
N ALA A 165 -2.76 -2.24 15.54
CA ALA A 165 -1.57 -2.94 16.01
C ALA A 165 -1.70 -3.34 17.48
N PHE A 166 -2.30 -2.47 18.31
CA PHE A 166 -2.61 -2.76 19.71
C PHE A 166 -3.61 -3.92 19.82
N GLU A 167 -4.77 -3.81 19.17
CA GLU A 167 -5.80 -4.87 19.15
C GLU A 167 -5.28 -6.23 18.67
N ALA A 168 -4.38 -6.24 17.68
CA ALA A 168 -3.80 -7.47 17.14
C ALA A 168 -2.64 -8.03 17.98
N SER A 169 -2.02 -7.22 18.84
CA SER A 169 -0.88 -7.64 19.67
C SER A 169 -1.31 -8.43 20.89
N GLY A 170 -2.49 -8.11 21.45
CA GLY A 170 -2.95 -8.68 22.72
C GLY A 170 -2.11 -8.28 23.94
N LEU A 171 -1.26 -7.25 23.79
CA LEU A 171 -0.42 -6.71 24.86
C LEU A 171 -1.18 -5.70 25.72
N GLU A 172 -0.74 -5.52 26.96
CA GLU A 172 -1.23 -4.45 27.83
C GLU A 172 -0.77 -3.07 27.31
N GLU A 173 -1.51 -2.01 27.67
CA GLU A 173 -1.27 -0.65 27.14
C GLU A 173 0.18 -0.18 27.33
N GLU A 174 0.75 -0.44 28.51
CA GLU A 174 2.10 0.00 28.89
C GLU A 174 3.19 -0.77 28.14
N GLU A 175 3.00 -2.08 27.97
CA GLU A 175 3.92 -2.96 27.24
C GLU A 175 3.93 -2.60 25.75
N PHE A 176 2.74 -2.40 25.17
CA PHE A 176 2.61 -1.98 23.79
C PHE A 176 3.22 -0.58 23.55
N ALA A 177 2.97 0.37 24.45
CA ALA A 177 3.53 1.72 24.37
C ALA A 177 5.07 1.69 24.35
N ALA A 178 5.68 0.88 25.21
CA ALA A 178 7.12 0.69 25.27
C ALA A 178 7.69 0.03 24.01
N GLU A 179 7.08 -1.07 23.54
CA GLU A 179 7.57 -1.81 22.37
C GLU A 179 7.46 -0.99 21.07
N PHE A 180 6.33 -0.32 20.87
CA PHE A 180 6.04 0.43 19.64
C PHE A 180 6.46 1.89 19.70
N LYS A 181 7.09 2.33 20.81
CA LYS A 181 7.55 3.71 21.05
C LYS A 181 6.43 4.73 20.86
N VAL A 182 5.24 4.41 21.36
CA VAL A 182 4.08 5.30 21.39
C VAL A 182 3.96 5.87 22.79
N SER A 183 3.72 7.19 22.91
CA SER A 183 3.45 7.79 24.23
C SER A 183 2.20 7.15 24.87
N PRO A 184 2.25 6.70 26.14
CA PRO A 184 1.10 6.12 26.83
C PRO A 184 -0.13 7.03 26.82
N GLU A 185 0.05 8.35 26.96
CA GLU A 185 -1.04 9.32 26.91
C GLU A 185 -1.71 9.37 25.53
N ARG A 186 -0.90 9.36 24.47
CA ARG A 186 -1.40 9.33 23.09
C ARG A 186 -2.14 8.01 22.83
N LEU A 187 -1.60 6.90 23.31
CA LEU A 187 -2.25 5.59 23.14
C LEU A 187 -3.63 5.56 23.82
N LYS A 188 -3.75 6.10 25.04
CA LYS A 188 -5.04 6.22 25.74
C LYS A 188 -6.05 7.06 24.97
N ILE A 189 -5.63 8.16 24.36
CA ILE A 189 -6.52 9.00 23.52
C ILE A 189 -6.99 8.21 22.29
N ILE A 190 -6.08 7.49 21.62
CA ILE A 190 -6.38 6.67 20.43
C ILE A 190 -7.37 5.55 20.75
N ILE A 191 -7.21 4.88 21.90
CA ILE A 191 -8.09 3.80 22.32
C ILE A 191 -9.48 4.34 22.66
N LYS A 192 -9.55 5.51 23.34
CA LYS A 192 -10.80 6.14 23.79
C LYS A 192 -11.56 6.90 22.70
N SER A 193 -10.94 7.23 21.57
CA SER A 193 -11.66 7.83 20.44
C SER A 193 -12.48 6.76 19.73
N GLU A 194 -13.80 6.79 19.95
CA GLU A 194 -14.84 6.09 19.16
C GLU A 194 -15.23 6.92 17.93
#